data_AF-A0A520TYD6-F1
#
_entry.id   AF-A0A520TYD6-F1
#
_cell.length_a   1.000
_cell.length_b   1.000
_cell.length_c   1.000
_cell.angle_alpha   90.00
_cell.angle_beta   90.00
_cell.angle_gamma   90.00
#
_symmetry.space_group_name_H-M   'P 1'
#
loop_
_entity.id
_entity.type
_entity.pdbx_description
1 polymer ?
#
loop_
_entity_poly.entity_id
_entity_poly.type
_entity_poly.pdbx_seq_one_letter_code
_entity_poly.pdbx_strand_id
1 'polypeptide(L)'
;MKKTFYTFLIFSFISLNINSQTQYSSIDDVKRLNYELLEEIGFDDSQINIVSRLIYSTNKKATYISKKGAFPQKDILDNEFNTMFLKLLSEEDLAKFKTIQHKIK
;
A
#
# COMPACT_ATOMS: atom_id res chain seq x y z
N MET A 1 -7.59 -42.66 -8.99
CA MET A 1 -6.41 -42.72 -8.11
C MET A 1 -5.52 -41.51 -8.39
N LYS A 2 -4.99 -40.94 -7.32
CA LYS A 2 -4.16 -39.73 -7.20
C LYS A 2 -3.05 -39.62 -8.25
N LYS A 3 -2.82 -38.41 -8.79
CA LYS A 3 -1.49 -37.82 -8.99
C LYS A 3 -1.60 -36.28 -8.96
N THR A 4 -1.36 -35.75 -7.78
CA THR A 4 -1.06 -34.35 -7.46
C THR A 4 0.37 -34.03 -7.88
N PHE A 5 0.62 -32.91 -8.57
CA PHE A 5 1.87 -32.13 -8.56
C PHE A 5 1.53 -30.70 -9.01
N TYR A 6 1.25 -29.80 -8.07
CA TYR A 6 2.16 -28.74 -7.62
C TYR A 6 2.59 -27.78 -8.74
N THR A 7 1.82 -26.71 -8.92
CA THR A 7 2.41 -25.41 -9.23
C THR A 7 2.13 -24.48 -8.07
N PHE A 8 3.16 -24.38 -7.23
CA PHE A 8 3.34 -23.38 -6.20
C PHE A 8 3.37 -22.01 -6.88
N LEU A 9 2.30 -21.24 -6.73
CA LEU A 9 2.45 -19.79 -6.68
C LEU A 9 1.52 -19.32 -5.58
N ILE A 10 2.06 -19.47 -4.37
CA ILE A 10 1.64 -18.70 -3.21
C ILE A 10 1.78 -17.24 -3.64
N PHE A 11 0.70 -16.67 -4.17
CA PHE A 11 0.47 -15.24 -4.02
C PHE A 11 0.35 -15.06 -2.51
N SER A 12 1.49 -14.85 -1.86
CA SER A 12 1.53 -14.35 -0.50
C SER A 12 0.73 -13.07 -0.58
N PHE A 13 -0.49 -13.13 -0.04
CA PHE A 13 -1.33 -11.99 0.20
C PHE A 13 -0.56 -11.11 1.18
N ILE A 14 0.38 -10.30 0.66
CA ILE A 14 1.00 -9.20 1.38
C ILE A 14 -0.12 -8.18 1.53
N SER A 15 -0.91 -8.48 2.54
CA SER A 15 -2.00 -7.69 3.05
C SER A 15 -1.43 -6.33 3.45
N LEU A 16 -2.11 -5.24 3.09
CA LEU A 16 -1.86 -3.93 3.68
C LEU A 16 -1.97 -4.05 5.21
N ASN A 17 -0.83 -4.13 5.89
CA ASN A 17 -0.72 -3.77 7.30
C ASN A 17 -0.70 -2.23 7.37
N ILE A 18 -1.76 -1.58 6.91
CA ILE A 18 -2.01 -0.19 7.30
C ILE A 18 -2.47 -0.31 8.75
N ASN A 19 -1.50 -0.32 9.66
CA ASN A 19 -1.75 -0.33 11.08
C ASN A 19 -2.67 0.86 11.36
N SER A 20 -3.91 0.61 11.79
CA SER A 20 -4.89 1.66 12.10
C SER A 20 -4.45 2.57 13.26
N GLN A 21 -3.30 2.28 13.87
CA GLN A 21 -2.66 3.07 14.91
C GLN A 21 -1.74 4.18 14.35
N THR A 22 -1.19 4.07 13.13
CA THR A 22 -0.37 5.15 12.57
C THR A 22 -1.28 6.18 11.91
N GLN A 23 -1.57 7.27 12.62
CA GLN A 23 -2.25 8.42 12.03
C GLN A 23 -1.18 9.39 11.50
N TYR A 24 -1.02 9.47 10.18
CA TYR A 24 -0.15 10.49 9.59
C TYR A 24 -0.75 11.89 9.80
N SER A 25 0.07 12.83 10.24
CA SER A 25 -0.33 14.24 10.38
C SER A 25 -0.37 14.98 9.03
N SER A 26 0.44 14.56 8.06
CA SER A 26 0.54 15.19 6.74
C SER A 26 1.06 14.22 5.67
N ILE A 27 0.99 14.63 4.39
CA ILE A 27 1.64 13.89 3.29
C ILE A 27 3.17 13.92 3.47
N ASP A 28 3.72 15.04 3.96
CA ASP A 28 5.16 15.19 4.19
C ASP A 28 5.67 14.22 5.26
N ASP A 29 4.83 13.90 6.26
CA ASP A 29 5.16 12.87 7.24
C ASP A 29 5.21 11.48 6.62
N VAL A 30 4.28 11.14 5.72
CA VAL A 30 4.34 9.87 4.97
C VAL A 30 5.62 9.81 4.16
N LYS A 31 5.93 10.89 3.41
CA LYS A 31 7.14 10.98 2.60
C LYS A 31 8.37 10.80 3.48
N ARG A 32 8.53 11.59 4.54
CA ARG A 32 9.68 11.55 5.45
C ARG A 32 9.88 10.19 6.11
N LEU A 33 8.80 9.52 6.54
CA LEU A 33 8.89 8.23 7.23
C LEU A 33 9.28 7.07 6.30
N ASN A 34 8.94 7.18 5.02
CA ASN A 34 9.06 6.10 4.05
C ASN A 34 10.02 6.43 2.88
N TYR A 35 10.69 7.59 2.91
CA TYR A 35 11.52 8.06 1.79
C TYR A 35 12.60 7.05 1.43
N GLU A 36 13.44 6.67 2.39
CA GLU A 36 14.55 5.72 2.19
C GLU A 36 14.03 4.37 1.65
N LEU A 37 12.91 3.88 2.19
CA LEU A 37 12.31 2.61 1.78
C LEU A 37 11.78 2.65 0.33
N LEU A 38 11.21 3.78 -0.08
CA LEU A 38 10.71 3.96 -1.44
C LEU A 38 11.85 4.21 -2.43
N GLU A 39 12.90 4.91 -2.01
CA GLU A 39 14.13 5.08 -2.78
C GLU A 39 14.86 3.75 -2.99
N GLU A 40 14.90 2.87 -1.97
CA GLU A 40 15.50 1.53 -2.04
C GLU A 40 14.87 0.62 -3.12
N ILE A 41 13.57 0.81 -3.43
CA ILE A 41 12.90 0.08 -4.52
C ILE A 41 13.04 0.77 -5.88
N GLY A 42 13.81 1.86 -5.94
CA GLY A 42 14.13 2.59 -7.17
C GLY A 42 13.06 3.61 -7.58
N PHE A 43 12.21 4.09 -6.66
CA PHE A 43 11.30 5.19 -6.97
C PHE A 43 12.04 6.54 -6.97
N ASP A 44 11.78 7.34 -7.99
CA ASP A 44 12.24 8.73 -8.02
C ASP A 44 11.38 9.65 -7.13
N ASP A 45 11.83 10.90 -6.96
CA ASP A 45 11.14 11.90 -6.12
C ASP A 45 9.67 12.15 -6.50
N SER A 46 9.34 12.05 -7.79
CA SER A 46 7.99 12.21 -8.31
C SER A 46 7.12 11.02 -7.93
N GLN A 47 7.62 9.81 -8.15
CA GLN A 47 6.97 8.56 -7.77
C GLN A 47 6.78 8.48 -6.25
N ILE A 48 7.80 8.85 -5.46
CA ILE A 48 7.71 8.91 -3.99
C ILE A 48 6.61 9.87 -3.55
N ASN A 49 6.52 11.06 -4.16
CA ASN A 49 5.47 12.03 -3.85
C ASN A 49 4.06 11.49 -4.21
N ILE A 50 3.90 10.83 -5.35
CA ILE A 50 2.64 10.20 -5.76
C ILE A 50 2.24 9.12 -4.75
N VAL A 51 3.14 8.19 -4.44
CA VAL A 51 2.89 7.06 -3.54
C VAL A 51 2.57 7.55 -2.14
N SER A 52 3.30 8.55 -1.64
CA SER A 52 3.04 9.16 -0.33
C SER A 52 1.64 9.77 -0.23
N ARG A 53 1.16 10.43 -1.31
CA ARG A 53 -0.20 10.97 -1.38
C ARG A 53 -1.26 9.87 -1.37
N LEU A 54 -1.01 8.77 -2.07
CA LEU A 54 -1.92 7.62 -2.10
C LEU A 54 -2.02 6.96 -0.73
N ILE A 55 -0.88 6.68 -0.08
CA ILE A 55 -0.82 6.12 1.28
C ILE A 55 -1.57 7.03 2.27
N TYR A 56 -1.28 8.34 2.23
CA TYR A 56 -1.95 9.32 3.08
C TYR A 56 -3.47 9.32 2.88
N SER A 57 -3.93 9.36 1.62
CA SER A 57 -5.36 9.36 1.29
C SER A 57 -6.07 8.10 1.79
N THR A 58 -5.47 6.92 1.57
CA THR A 58 -6.02 5.64 2.02
C THR A 58 -6.07 5.57 3.55
N ASN A 59 -5.00 5.96 4.24
CA ASN A 59 -4.97 6.01 5.71
C ASN A 59 -6.01 7.00 6.28
N LYS A 60 -6.15 8.19 5.67
CA LYS A 60 -7.15 9.19 6.07
C LYS A 60 -8.57 8.66 5.88
N LYS A 61 -8.84 7.96 4.77
CA LYS A 61 -10.14 7.33 4.51
C LYS A 61 -10.44 6.23 5.51
N ALA A 62 -9.48 5.34 5.78
CA ALA A 62 -9.61 4.30 6.81
C ALA A 62 -9.92 4.92 8.18
N THR A 63 -9.16 5.93 8.58
CA THR A 63 -9.36 6.65 9.84
C THR A 63 -10.75 7.30 9.92
N TYR A 64 -11.23 7.91 8.84
CA TYR A 64 -12.55 8.52 8.78
C TYR A 64 -13.67 7.48 8.93
N ILE A 65 -13.55 6.32 8.29
CA ILE A 65 -14.51 5.21 8.40
C ILE A 65 -14.54 4.69 9.85
N SER A 66 -13.38 4.46 10.45
CA SER A 66 -13.26 4.07 11.87
C SER A 66 -13.90 5.10 12.81
N LYS A 67 -13.64 6.39 12.60
CA LYS A 67 -14.24 7.48 13.41
C LYS A 67 -15.77 7.54 13.29
N LYS A 68 -16.35 7.01 12.21
CA LYS A 68 -17.80 6.87 12.04
C LYS A 68 -18.40 5.62 12.69
N GLY A 69 -17.58 4.82 13.40
CA GLY A 69 -18.03 3.59 14.06
C GLY A 69 -18.16 2.40 13.10
N ALA A 70 -17.64 2.51 11.87
CA ALA A 70 -17.61 1.41 10.91
C ALA A 70 -16.20 0.83 10.82
N PHE A 71 -16.09 -0.47 10.55
CA PHE A 71 -14.80 -1.10 10.31
C PHE A 71 -14.33 -0.81 8.87
N PRO A 72 -13.12 -0.26 8.67
CA PRO A 72 -12.56 -0.09 7.33
C PRO A 72 -12.40 -1.43 6.64
N GLN A 73 -13.06 -1.60 5.50
CA GLN A 73 -12.96 -2.82 4.71
C GLN A 73 -11.65 -2.79 3.93
N LYS A 74 -10.68 -3.56 4.42
CA LYS A 74 -9.32 -3.60 3.86
C LYS A 74 -9.32 -3.88 2.37
N ASP A 75 -10.02 -4.92 1.91
CA ASP A 75 -9.99 -5.30 0.49
C ASP A 75 -10.52 -4.20 -0.44
N ILE A 76 -11.49 -3.39 0.03
CA ILE A 76 -11.99 -2.23 -0.70
C ILE A 76 -10.92 -1.14 -0.78
N LEU A 77 -10.27 -0.82 0.35
CA LEU A 77 -9.21 0.18 0.40
C LEU A 77 -7.98 -0.22 -0.43
N ASP A 78 -7.60 -1.50 -0.38
CA ASP A 78 -6.51 -2.06 -1.16
C ASP A 78 -6.82 -1.98 -2.67
N ASN A 79 -8.06 -2.32 -3.07
CA ASN A 79 -8.49 -2.23 -4.45
C ASN A 79 -8.53 -0.79 -4.97
N GLU A 80 -9.04 0.14 -4.17
CA GLU A 80 -9.03 1.57 -4.49
C GLU A 80 -7.60 2.12 -4.61
N PHE A 81 -6.72 1.76 -3.67
CA PHE A 81 -5.30 2.14 -3.71
C PHE A 81 -4.67 1.63 -5.00
N ASN A 82 -4.80 0.34 -5.31
CA ASN A 82 -4.22 -0.26 -6.52
C ASN A 82 -4.79 0.38 -7.79
N THR A 83 -6.09 0.66 -7.83
CA THR A 83 -6.74 1.32 -8.98
C THR A 83 -6.17 2.73 -9.19
N MET A 84 -6.00 3.50 -8.12
CA MET A 84 -5.44 4.85 -8.21
C MET A 84 -3.94 4.84 -8.52
N PHE A 85 -3.22 3.87 -7.97
CA PHE A 85 -1.81 3.65 -8.26
C PHE A 85 -1.60 3.41 -9.76
N LEU A 86 -2.35 2.46 -10.35
CA LEU A 86 -2.22 2.09 -11.77
C LEU A 86 -2.71 3.18 -12.75
N LYS A 87 -3.44 4.19 -12.27
CA LYS A 87 -3.77 5.38 -13.06
C LYS A 87 -2.59 6.35 -13.19
N LEU A 88 -1.63 6.27 -12.28
CA LEU A 88 -0.54 7.25 -12.14
C LEU A 88 0.83 6.63 -12.39
N LEU A 89 0.97 5.33 -12.16
CA LEU A 89 2.22 4.55 -12.21
C LEU A 89 1.98 3.21 -12.91
N SER A 90 3.05 2.49 -13.22
CA SER A 90 2.99 1.23 -13.95
C SER A 90 2.65 0.02 -13.08
N GLU A 91 2.31 -1.11 -13.72
CA GLU A 91 2.18 -2.40 -13.04
C GLU A 91 3.51 -2.87 -12.43
N GLU A 92 4.63 -2.56 -13.08
CA GLU A 92 5.98 -2.85 -12.55
C GLU A 92 6.24 -2.09 -11.25
N ASP A 93 5.89 -0.80 -11.21
CA ASP A 93 6.00 0.02 -10.01
C ASP A 93 5.12 -0.53 -8.89
N LEU A 94 3.90 -0.99 -9.22
CA LEU A 94 3.02 -1.59 -8.23
C LEU A 94 3.62 -2.89 -7.68
N ALA A 95 4.25 -3.70 -8.53
CA ALA A 95 4.94 -4.91 -8.09
C ALA A 95 6.11 -4.60 -7.15
N LYS A 96 6.92 -3.58 -7.48
CA LYS A 96 8.00 -3.07 -6.61
C LYS A 96 7.44 -2.60 -5.27
N PHE A 97 6.41 -1.76 -5.26
CA PHE A 97 5.77 -1.27 -4.06
C PHE A 97 5.27 -2.40 -3.15
N LYS A 98 4.59 -3.42 -3.72
CA LYS A 98 4.08 -4.58 -2.97
C LYS A 98 5.19 -5.35 -2.24
N THR A 99 6.42 -5.32 -2.73
CA THR A 99 7.55 -5.99 -2.06
C THR A 99 7.92 -5.35 -0.72
N ILE A 100 7.71 -4.03 -0.57
CA ILE A 100 8.03 -3.26 0.65
C ILE A 100 6.79 -2.80 1.42
N GLN A 101 5.59 -3.07 0.93
CA GLN A 101 4.32 -2.60 1.49
C GLN A 101 4.14 -2.97 2.98
N HIS A 102 4.64 -4.12 3.42
CA HIS A 102 4.58 -4.55 4.82
C HIS A 102 5.56 -3.81 5.75
N LYS A 103 6.47 -3.01 5.19
CA LYS A 103 7.48 -2.20 5.90
C LYS A 103 7.12 -0.72 5.95
N ILE A 104 6.05 -0.30 5.27
CA ILE A 104 5.56 1.08 5.32
C ILE A 104 5.17 1.40 6.77
N LYS A 105 5.71 2.51 7.29
CA LYS A 105 5.55 2.95 8.69
C LYS A 105 4.25 3.70 8.91
#